data_AF-A0A916ZR90-F1
#
_entry.id   AF-A0A916ZR90-F1
#
_cell.length_a   1.000
_cell.length_b   1.000
_cell.length_c   1.000
_cell.angle_alpha   90.00
_cell.angle_beta   90.00
_cell.angle_gamma   90.00
#
_symmetry.space_group_name_H-M   'P 1'
#
loop_
_entity.id
_entity.type
_entity.pdbx_description
1 polymer ?
#
loop_
_entity_poly.entity_id
_entity_poly.type
_entity_poly.pdbx_seq_one_letter_code
_entity_poly.pdbx_strand_id
1 'polypeptide(L)'
;MDEILKEKICPICGEEVTKSEYLEEIFKESPKVNYLAHMVTHYRHNHIEYWNRCWGPNGRYYRSNWFGDYEEEKKKVNERAKRQIIRKGKETLKRLSIKSTDFQMLQGTEKMTLDLAIKQLD
;
A
#
# COMPACT_ATOMS: atom_id res chain seq x y z
N MET A 1 -6.26 -20.33 -5.61
CA MET A 1 -5.80 -18.96 -5.33
C MET A 1 -6.94 -18.27 -4.61
N ASP A 2 -6.68 -17.65 -3.45
CA ASP A 2 -7.75 -17.00 -2.66
C ASP A 2 -8.40 -15.87 -3.48
N GLU A 3 -9.73 -15.79 -3.44
CA GLU A 3 -10.54 -14.81 -4.18
C GLU A 3 -10.13 -13.37 -3.84
N ILE A 4 -9.82 -13.11 -2.57
CA ILE A 4 -9.32 -11.82 -2.09
C ILE A 4 -8.06 -11.40 -2.85
N LEU A 5 -7.17 -12.34 -3.14
CA LEU A 5 -5.90 -12.07 -3.81
C LEU A 5 -6.07 -11.91 -5.32
N LYS A 6 -7.03 -12.64 -5.93
CA LYS A 6 -7.34 -12.55 -7.36
C LYS A 6 -8.10 -11.27 -7.72
N GLU A 7 -9.06 -10.88 -6.88
CA GLU A 7 -9.88 -9.68 -7.05
C GLU A 7 -9.21 -8.45 -6.45
N LYS A 8 -8.16 -8.64 -5.64
CA LYS A 8 -7.45 -7.55 -4.93
C LYS A 8 -8.41 -6.77 -4.05
N ILE A 9 -9.08 -7.48 -3.16
CA ILE A 9 -10.00 -6.88 -2.20
C ILE A 9 -9.18 -6.23 -1.08
N CYS A 10 -9.44 -4.95 -0.80
CA CYS A 10 -8.76 -4.22 0.24
C CYS A 10 -9.06 -4.82 1.63
N PRO A 11 -8.04 -5.16 2.44
CA PRO A 11 -8.26 -5.77 3.76
C PRO A 11 -8.73 -4.77 4.82
N ILE A 12 -8.93 -3.49 4.45
CA ILE A 12 -9.32 -2.42 5.37
C ILE A 12 -10.75 -1.94 5.09
N CYS A 13 -11.12 -1.67 3.84
CA CYS A 13 -12.48 -1.27 3.47
C CYS A 13 -13.32 -2.38 2.82
N GLY A 14 -12.71 -3.49 2.39
CA GLY A 14 -13.42 -4.55 1.66
C GLY A 14 -13.77 -4.20 0.22
N GLU A 15 -13.29 -3.08 -0.31
CA GLU A 15 -13.52 -2.68 -1.71
C GLU A 15 -12.56 -3.40 -2.66
N GLU A 16 -13.01 -3.67 -3.88
CA GLU A 16 -12.14 -4.15 -4.96
C GLU A 16 -11.19 -3.02 -5.39
N VAL A 17 -9.90 -3.34 -5.51
CA VAL A 17 -8.88 -2.36 -5.90
C VAL A 17 -8.74 -2.31 -7.42
N THR A 18 -8.75 -1.09 -7.98
CA THR A 18 -8.43 -0.85 -9.39
C THR A 18 -7.06 -1.42 -9.74
N LYS A 19 -7.03 -2.33 -10.72
CA LYS A 19 -5.82 -3.01 -11.18
C LYS A 19 -4.98 -2.07 -12.04
N SER A 20 -3.68 -2.05 -11.80
CA SER A 20 -2.71 -1.28 -12.58
C SER A 20 -1.90 -2.25 -13.43
N GLU A 21 -2.02 -2.15 -14.76
CA GLU A 21 -1.27 -2.99 -15.70
C GLU A 21 0.25 -2.96 -15.44
N TYR A 22 0.77 -1.78 -15.11
CA TYR A 22 2.18 -1.61 -14.75
C TYR A 22 2.60 -2.44 -13.53
N LEU A 23 1.76 -2.45 -12.48
CA LEU A 23 2.05 -3.25 -11.29
C LEU A 23 1.84 -4.75 -11.55
N GLU A 24 0.89 -5.11 -12.43
CA GLU A 24 0.70 -6.48 -12.88
C GLU A 24 1.94 -7.04 -13.58
N GLU A 25 2.54 -6.24 -14.45
CA GLU A 25 3.74 -6.64 -15.19
C GLU A 25 4.95 -6.76 -14.28
N ILE A 26 5.21 -5.77 -13.41
CA ILE A 26 6.38 -5.76 -12.52
C ILE A 26 6.38 -6.91 -11.52
N PHE A 27 5.21 -7.22 -10.95
CA PHE A 27 5.10 -8.24 -9.90
C PHE A 27 4.40 -9.51 -10.40
N LYS A 28 4.47 -9.79 -11.70
CA LYS A 28 3.85 -10.96 -12.33
C LYS A 28 4.22 -12.27 -11.65
N GLU A 29 5.51 -12.41 -11.32
CA GLU A 29 6.07 -13.61 -10.67
C GLU A 29 5.80 -13.67 -9.16
N SER A 30 5.23 -12.63 -8.57
CA SER A 30 5.03 -12.52 -7.12
C SER A 30 3.63 -12.01 -6.78
N PRO A 31 2.58 -12.87 -6.87
CA PRO A 31 1.19 -12.45 -6.70
C PRO A 31 0.89 -11.79 -5.34
N LYS A 32 1.59 -12.17 -4.27
CA LYS A 32 1.45 -11.54 -2.95
C LYS A 32 2.01 -10.12 -2.93
N VAL A 33 3.20 -9.92 -3.49
CA VAL A 33 3.85 -8.61 -3.59
C VAL A 33 3.04 -7.71 -4.51
N ASN A 34 2.53 -8.26 -5.61
CA ASN A 34 1.61 -7.60 -6.52
C ASN A 34 0.36 -7.09 -5.78
N TYR A 35 -0.30 -7.96 -5.04
CA TYR A 35 -1.45 -7.61 -4.20
C TYR A 35 -1.09 -6.48 -3.24
N LEU A 36 0.03 -6.59 -2.50
CA LEU A 36 0.47 -5.56 -1.57
C LEU A 36 0.73 -4.22 -2.26
N ALA A 37 1.35 -4.20 -3.44
CA ALA A 37 1.60 -2.98 -4.20
C ALA A 37 0.29 -2.28 -4.60
N HIS A 38 -0.73 -3.05 -4.96
CA HIS A 38 -2.08 -2.54 -5.21
C HIS A 38 -2.72 -2.01 -3.93
N MET A 39 -2.59 -2.71 -2.80
CA MET A 39 -3.13 -2.25 -1.52
C MET A 39 -2.49 -0.93 -1.07
N VAL A 40 -1.18 -0.78 -1.24
CA VAL A 40 -0.48 0.48 -0.91
C VAL A 40 -0.97 1.63 -1.80
N THR A 41 -1.13 1.37 -3.10
CA THR A 41 -1.65 2.37 -4.05
C THR A 41 -3.07 2.78 -3.72
N HIS A 42 -3.96 1.80 -3.51
CA HIS A 42 -5.33 2.05 -3.08
C HIS A 42 -5.38 2.82 -1.76
N TYR A 43 -4.59 2.44 -0.75
CA TYR A 43 -4.55 3.16 0.52
C TYR A 43 -4.19 4.64 0.34
N ARG A 44 -3.20 4.93 -0.49
CA ARG A 44 -2.79 6.30 -0.77
C ARG A 44 -3.89 7.14 -1.42
N HIS A 45 -4.66 6.55 -2.33
CA HIS A 45 -5.68 7.29 -3.08
C HIS A 45 -7.06 7.28 -2.41
N ASN A 46 -7.42 6.25 -1.65
CA ASN A 46 -8.77 6.06 -1.13
C ASN A 46 -8.85 6.28 0.38
N HIS A 47 -7.79 5.98 1.13
CA HIS A 47 -7.77 6.12 2.59
C HIS A 47 -7.04 7.36 3.09
N ILE A 48 -6.42 8.14 2.19
CA ILE A 48 -5.71 9.37 2.51
C ILE A 48 -6.29 10.50 1.65
N GLU A 49 -7.42 11.05 2.10
CA GLU A 49 -8.15 12.08 1.35
C GLU A 49 -7.29 13.28 0.94
N TYR A 50 -6.38 13.71 1.84
CA TYR A 50 -5.53 14.87 1.57
C TYR A 50 -4.56 14.60 0.41
N TRP A 51 -4.19 13.35 0.13
CA TRP A 51 -3.25 13.02 -0.94
C TRP A 51 -3.79 13.49 -2.30
N ASN A 52 -5.02 13.09 -2.63
CA ASN A 52 -5.66 13.50 -3.88
C ASN A 52 -5.96 15.00 -3.92
N ARG A 53 -6.33 15.62 -2.77
CA ARG A 53 -6.51 17.08 -2.70
C ARG A 53 -5.21 17.82 -2.98
N CYS A 54 -4.09 17.32 -2.44
CA CYS A 54 -2.78 17.91 -2.60
C CYS A 54 -2.21 17.70 -3.99
N TRP A 55 -2.52 16.63 -4.71
CA TRP A 55 -1.92 16.34 -6.02
C TRP A 55 -2.91 16.38 -7.20
N GLY A 56 -4.17 16.76 -6.96
CA GLY A 56 -5.19 16.98 -7.98
C GLY A 56 -5.19 18.41 -8.58
N PRO A 57 -6.26 18.79 -9.30
CA PRO A 57 -6.33 20.05 -10.07
C PRO A 57 -6.04 21.33 -9.26
N ASN A 58 -6.47 21.38 -7.99
CA ASN A 58 -6.24 22.51 -7.08
C ASN A 58 -5.07 22.26 -6.11
N GLY A 59 -4.23 21.27 -6.39
CA GLY A 59 -3.21 20.77 -5.48
C GLY A 59 -2.17 21.81 -5.07
N ARG A 60 -1.84 22.76 -5.95
CA ARG A 60 -0.90 23.85 -5.64
C ARG A 60 -1.34 24.70 -4.44
N TYR A 61 -2.63 24.96 -4.30
CA TYR A 61 -3.19 25.69 -3.16
C TYR A 61 -3.08 24.88 -1.87
N TYR A 62 -3.39 23.58 -1.92
CA TYR A 62 -3.32 22.69 -0.76
C TYR A 62 -1.89 22.36 -0.31
N ARG A 63 -0.92 22.36 -1.23
CA ARG A 63 0.49 22.06 -0.93
C ARG A 63 1.29 23.25 -0.42
N SER A 64 0.80 24.48 -0.62
CA SER A 64 1.63 25.69 -0.59
C SER A 64 2.40 25.95 0.72
N ASN A 65 2.11 25.23 1.82
CA ASN A 65 2.80 25.40 3.10
C ASN A 65 3.18 24.08 3.82
N TRP A 66 2.81 22.90 3.29
CA TRP A 66 2.84 21.63 4.07
C TRP A 66 3.61 20.50 3.39
N PHE A 67 3.82 20.58 2.07
CA PHE A 67 4.40 19.48 1.29
C PHE A 67 5.50 19.99 0.38
N GLY A 68 6.68 19.38 0.47
CA GLY A 68 7.85 19.69 -0.35
C GLY A 68 7.82 18.92 -1.67
N ASP A 69 8.72 17.94 -1.79
CA ASP A 69 8.89 17.11 -2.98
C ASP A 69 7.84 15.99 -3.10
N TYR A 70 7.38 15.72 -4.34
CA TYR A 70 6.37 14.71 -4.61
C TYR A 70 6.83 13.30 -4.22
N GLU A 71 8.06 12.93 -4.61
CA GLU A 71 8.56 11.57 -4.36
C GLU A 71 8.88 11.37 -2.88
N GLU A 72 9.38 12.39 -2.19
CA GLU A 72 9.58 12.36 -0.74
C GLU A 72 8.26 12.15 0.02
N GLU A 73 7.21 12.91 -0.33
CA GLU A 73 5.90 12.77 0.31
C GLU A 73 5.22 11.45 -0.04
N LYS A 74 5.34 11.01 -1.31
CA LYS A 74 4.87 9.69 -1.75
C LYS A 74 5.53 8.58 -0.95
N LYS A 75 6.84 8.68 -0.67
CA LYS A 75 7.55 7.70 0.16
C LYS A 75 6.98 7.67 1.58
N LYS A 76 6.83 8.82 2.25
CA LYS A 76 6.26 8.90 3.61
C LYS A 76 4.85 8.31 3.68
N VAL A 77 4.03 8.64 2.69
CA VAL A 77 2.64 8.18 2.60
C VAL A 77 2.55 6.68 2.31
N ASN A 78 3.37 6.15 1.40
CA ASN A 78 3.43 4.71 1.14
C ASN A 78 3.89 3.93 2.38
N GLU A 79 4.88 4.43 3.12
CA GLU A 79 5.31 3.82 4.38
C GLU A 79 4.21 3.81 5.43
N ARG A 80 3.45 4.92 5.54
CA ARG A 80 2.26 4.96 6.39
C ARG A 80 1.22 3.93 5.95
N ALA A 81 0.95 3.83 4.65
CA ALA A 81 0.02 2.86 4.08
C ALA A 81 0.40 1.43 4.45
N LYS A 82 1.65 1.02 4.21
CA LYS A 82 2.16 -0.32 4.59
C LYS A 82 1.90 -0.62 6.07
N ARG A 83 2.23 0.31 6.97
CA ARG A 83 2.00 0.13 8.42
C ARG A 83 0.51 0.00 8.78
N GLN A 84 -0.37 0.72 8.09
CA GLN A 84 -1.81 0.65 8.33
C GLN A 84 -2.39 -0.67 7.79
N ILE A 85 -1.92 -1.13 6.64
CA ILE A 85 -2.25 -2.45 6.08
C ILE A 85 -1.84 -3.56 7.03
N ILE A 86 -0.62 -3.53 7.58
CA ILE A 86 -0.16 -4.52 8.56
C ILE A 86 -1.05 -4.49 9.82
N ARG A 87 -1.35 -3.31 10.37
CA ARG A 87 -2.10 -3.19 11.63
C ARG A 87 -3.57 -3.59 11.50
N LYS A 88 -4.23 -3.15 10.44
CA LYS A 88 -5.68 -3.28 10.28
C LYS A 88 -6.06 -4.52 9.46
N GLY A 89 -5.24 -4.88 8.48
CA GLY A 89 -5.48 -5.99 7.57
C GLY A 89 -4.86 -7.33 8.01
N LYS A 90 -4.30 -7.42 9.23
CA LYS A 90 -3.50 -8.57 9.69
C LYS A 90 -4.16 -9.93 9.46
N GLU A 91 -5.47 -10.06 9.71
CA GLU A 91 -6.17 -11.34 9.60
C GLU A 91 -6.23 -11.80 8.14
N THR A 92 -6.54 -10.86 7.23
CA THR A 92 -6.51 -11.11 5.79
C THR A 92 -5.10 -11.41 5.30
N LEU A 93 -4.09 -10.67 5.77
CA LEU A 93 -2.69 -10.92 5.40
C LEU A 93 -2.24 -12.33 5.82
N LYS A 94 -2.59 -12.77 7.04
CA LYS A 94 -2.31 -14.14 7.53
C LYS A 94 -3.05 -15.19 6.72
N ARG A 95 -4.33 -14.98 6.39
CA ARG A 95 -5.11 -15.87 5.53
C ARG A 95 -4.47 -16.06 4.15
N LEU A 96 -3.89 -14.99 3.60
CA LEU A 96 -3.18 -15.01 2.33
C LEU A 96 -1.73 -15.54 2.45
N SER A 97 -1.31 -15.96 3.64
CA SER A 97 0.05 -16.38 3.95
C SER A 97 1.11 -15.32 3.56
N ILE A 98 0.76 -14.04 3.68
CA ILE A 98 1.67 -12.91 3.45
C ILE A 98 2.57 -12.76 4.68
N LYS A 99 3.87 -12.65 4.43
CA LYS A 99 4.93 -12.57 5.46
C LYS A 99 5.67 -11.24 5.39
N SER A 100 6.54 -10.99 6.38
CA SER A 100 7.42 -9.82 6.35
C SER A 100 8.32 -9.75 5.11
N THR A 101 8.72 -10.91 4.58
CA THR A 101 9.54 -11.01 3.35
C THR A 101 8.81 -10.45 2.12
N ASP A 102 7.49 -10.58 2.04
CA ASP A 102 6.70 -9.99 0.94
C ASP A 102 6.72 -8.45 1.01
N PHE A 103 6.72 -7.87 2.22
CA PHE A 103 6.87 -6.42 2.42
C PHE A 103 8.28 -5.94 2.10
N GLN A 104 9.30 -6.76 2.35
CA GLN A 104 10.69 -6.45 2.01
C GLN A 104 10.92 -6.33 0.50
N MET A 105 10.14 -7.06 -0.31
CA MET A 105 10.20 -6.97 -1.76
C MET A 105 9.56 -5.68 -2.31
N LEU A 106 8.77 -4.95 -1.52
CA LEU A 106 8.23 -3.65 -1.92
C LEU A 106 9.32 -2.57 -1.87
N GLN A 107 9.27 -1.64 -2.82
CA GLN A 107 10.20 -0.52 -2.85
C GLN A 107 10.08 0.36 -1.61
N GLY A 108 11.24 0.74 -1.07
CA GLY A 108 11.36 1.74 -0.03
C GLY A 108 10.85 1.33 1.35
N THR A 109 10.66 0.02 1.61
CA THR A 109 10.20 -0.47 2.91
C THR A 109 11.22 -0.18 4.00
N GLU A 110 10.83 0.63 4.99
CA GLU A 110 11.71 1.01 6.09
C GLU A 110 11.79 -0.08 7.16
N LYS A 111 12.91 -0.09 7.91
CA LYS A 111 13.16 -1.04 8.99
C LYS A 111 12.00 -1.10 9.99
N MET A 112 11.46 0.04 10.41
CA MET A 112 10.34 0.07 11.36
C MET A 112 9.08 -0.62 10.83
N THR A 113 8.83 -0.54 9.51
CA THR A 113 7.72 -1.21 8.86
C THR A 113 7.96 -2.71 8.77
N LEU A 114 9.20 -3.14 8.49
CA LEU A 114 9.59 -4.55 8.52
C LEU A 114 9.49 -5.15 9.92
N ASP A 115 10.00 -4.47 10.95
CA ASP A 115 9.93 -4.92 12.34
C ASP A 115 8.46 -5.10 12.78
N LEU A 116 7.58 -4.21 12.33
CA LEU A 116 6.13 -4.33 12.55
C LEU A 116 5.53 -5.53 11.80
N ALA A 117 5.94 -5.78 10.56
CA ALA A 117 5.48 -6.92 9.78
C ALA A 117 5.91 -8.24 10.43
N ILE A 118 7.18 -8.36 10.82
CA ILE A 118 7.71 -9.53 11.54
C ILE A 118 6.88 -9.79 12.79
N LYS A 119 6.67 -8.76 13.63
CA LYS A 119 5.91 -8.90 14.88
C LYS A 119 4.45 -9.35 14.69
N GLN A 120 3.82 -9.02 13.56
CA GLN A 120 2.39 -9.24 13.35
C GLN A 120 2.08 -10.44 12.46
N LEU A 121 2.97 -10.79 11.53
CA LEU A 121 2.71 -11.72 10.44
C LEU A 121 3.55 -13.00 10.50
N ASP A 122 4.70 -12.97 11.18
CA ASP A 122 5.58 -14.12 11.39
C ASP A 122 5.47 -14.64 12.83
#